data_AF-A0A9P6LLF0-F1
#
_entry.id   AF-A0A9P6LLF0-F1
#
_cell.length_a   1.000
_cell.length_b   1.000
_cell.length_c   1.000
_cell.angle_alpha   90.00
_cell.angle_beta   90.00
_cell.angle_gamma   90.00
#
_symmetry.space_group_name_H-M   'P 1'
#
loop_
_entity.id
_entity.type
_entity.pdbx_description
1 polymer ?
#
loop_
_entity_poly.entity_id
_entity_poly.type
_entity_poly.pdbx_seq_one_letter_code
_entity_poly.pdbx_strand_id
1 'polypeptide(L)'
;MLATKTRRFPVHAAAGVWLCTIIAAQIGMALLGLCYSVEDQDALALVVTEGKVSVPDMSSIQTAKIVNGPSSPEAEEYTANNYGQISLAFTTGTPDDHPEIGTIWTPSNPLMFCGVDYCDYIFHEESVDSSVDNGNGGEDQDEDSTPPKTLVVTTDRNIVSTATCHSWRVVKGASGNETIITIDTTADDITNRDKNVTIPVRGGVNQTTYMTDNSENCGAGCRLVNAFEVSDAAAWYYSCNVTVSRVANGTIPEHEVSESLRSMAAASIALQGSAVLSLDNDNIQYQIYPSESIFGLPNLGQNSSMAMVMARFAIGTVAVAAHANDPIVVNGFAPVEGSHVVIDHWDYAILILNSVVFAQFVLGVATAVVASRVVIPEGGPIAMAQVLRAIADRVQGCDGDDAMSSGGEGGVWIYKAVKTAEKGTYDLYMEERPCGPNNTHSMELS
;
A
#
# COMPACT_ATOMS: atom_id res chain seq x y z
N MET A 1 -41.38 5.17 -37.01
CA MET A 1 -42.44 6.08 -36.50
C MET A 1 -43.82 5.39 -36.51
N LEU A 2 -44.03 4.37 -35.66
CA LEU A 2 -45.35 3.76 -35.44
C LEU A 2 -46.07 4.31 -34.20
N ALA A 3 -45.34 4.94 -33.28
CA ALA A 3 -45.90 5.54 -32.07
C ALA A 3 -46.89 6.68 -32.38
N THR A 4 -46.58 7.56 -33.34
CA THR A 4 -47.40 8.76 -33.63
C THR A 4 -48.74 8.48 -34.31
N LYS A 5 -49.02 7.23 -34.75
CA LYS A 5 -50.25 6.88 -35.48
C LYS A 5 -51.31 6.15 -34.65
N THR A 6 -51.00 5.72 -33.42
CA THR A 6 -51.96 5.01 -32.56
C THR A 6 -52.70 6.01 -31.66
N ARG A 7 -54.03 6.07 -31.77
CA ARG A 7 -54.91 6.89 -30.90
C ARG A 7 -55.20 6.24 -29.54
N ARG A 8 -54.73 5.01 -29.33
CA ARG A 8 -54.95 4.24 -28.11
C ARG A 8 -53.98 4.70 -27.02
N PHE A 9 -54.46 5.61 -26.19
CA PHE A 9 -53.82 6.06 -24.94
C PHE A 9 -53.11 4.96 -24.13
N PRO A 10 -53.67 3.74 -23.95
CA PRO A 10 -52.99 2.69 -23.17
C PRO A 10 -51.65 2.22 -23.77
N VAL A 11 -51.48 2.27 -25.09
CA VAL A 11 -50.21 1.87 -25.74
C VAL A 11 -49.12 2.91 -25.48
N HIS A 12 -49.48 4.19 -25.52
CA HIS A 12 -48.58 5.29 -25.15
C HIS A 12 -48.22 5.28 -23.68
N ALA A 13 -49.19 5.01 -22.80
CA ALA A 13 -48.96 4.88 -21.37
C ALA A 13 -48.02 3.70 -21.06
N ALA A 14 -48.23 2.54 -21.69
CA ALA A 14 -47.35 1.39 -21.53
C ALA A 14 -45.91 1.66 -22.00
N ALA A 15 -45.75 2.31 -23.16
CA ALA A 15 -44.43 2.68 -23.67
C ALA A 15 -43.73 3.72 -22.77
N GLY A 16 -44.48 4.70 -22.24
CA GLY A 16 -43.97 5.69 -21.28
C GLY A 16 -43.52 5.07 -19.95
N VAL A 17 -44.34 4.17 -19.38
CA VAL A 17 -43.99 3.44 -18.15
C VAL A 17 -42.74 2.58 -18.35
N TRP A 18 -42.65 1.89 -19.50
CA TRP A 18 -41.47 1.10 -19.86
C TRP A 18 -40.20 1.96 -19.95
N LEU A 19 -40.27 3.11 -20.63
CA LEU A 19 -39.17 4.08 -20.72
C LEU A 19 -38.72 4.57 -19.32
N CYS A 20 -39.66 4.99 -18.48
CA CYS A 20 -39.36 5.46 -17.12
C CYS A 20 -38.68 4.37 -16.27
N THR A 21 -39.08 3.12 -16.45
CA THR A 21 -38.49 1.97 -15.75
C THR A 21 -37.03 1.77 -16.16
N ILE A 22 -36.73 1.86 -17.47
CA ILE A 22 -35.36 1.77 -17.97
C ILE A 22 -34.51 2.91 -17.41
N ILE A 23 -35.02 4.15 -17.44
CA ILE A 23 -34.29 5.31 -16.93
C ILE A 23 -34.03 5.16 -15.42
N ALA A 24 -35.03 4.76 -14.64
CA ALA A 24 -34.87 4.56 -13.20
C ALA A 24 -33.84 3.45 -12.88
N ALA A 25 -33.81 2.37 -13.65
CA ALA A 25 -32.81 1.31 -13.49
C ALA A 25 -31.39 1.82 -13.78
N GLN A 26 -31.21 2.63 -14.83
CA GLN A 26 -29.90 3.23 -15.15
C GLN A 26 -29.45 4.22 -14.07
N ILE A 27 -30.37 5.01 -13.51
CA ILE A 27 -30.07 5.90 -12.39
C ILE A 27 -29.66 5.08 -11.16
N GLY A 28 -30.37 4.00 -10.84
CA GLY A 28 -30.00 3.11 -9.72
C GLY A 28 -28.60 2.52 -9.87
N MET A 29 -28.24 2.05 -11.07
CA MET A 29 -26.89 1.56 -11.37
C MET A 29 -25.83 2.65 -11.27
N ALA A 30 -26.13 3.87 -11.74
CA ALA A 30 -25.22 5.00 -11.62
C ALA A 30 -25.01 5.43 -10.16
N LEU A 31 -26.07 5.41 -9.34
CA LEU A 31 -26.00 5.72 -7.91
C LEU A 31 -25.19 4.68 -7.13
N LEU A 32 -25.19 3.40 -7.54
CA LEU A 32 -24.30 2.40 -6.96
C LEU A 32 -22.83 2.77 -7.20
N GLY A 33 -22.48 3.30 -8.37
CA GLY A 33 -21.14 3.80 -8.67
C GLY A 33 -20.68 5.00 -7.83
N LEU A 34 -21.59 5.66 -7.11
CA LEU A 34 -21.27 6.72 -6.13
C LEU A 34 -21.16 6.18 -4.70
N CYS A 35 -21.61 4.95 -4.44
CA CYS A 35 -21.61 4.36 -3.10
C CYS A 35 -20.36 3.53 -2.81
N TYR A 36 -19.52 3.28 -3.81
CA TYR A 36 -18.23 2.63 -3.64
C TYR A 36 -17.13 3.43 -4.34
N SER A 37 -15.98 3.55 -3.70
CA SER A 37 -14.71 3.97 -4.28
C SER A 37 -13.79 2.75 -4.37
N VAL A 38 -12.93 2.73 -5.38
CA VAL A 38 -11.77 1.85 -5.37
C VAL A 38 -10.62 2.73 -4.91
N GLU A 39 -10.10 2.43 -3.73
CA GLU A 39 -9.00 3.16 -3.11
C GLU A 39 -7.77 2.27 -3.03
N ASP A 40 -6.61 2.90 -3.17
CA ASP A 40 -5.33 2.22 -3.01
C ASP A 40 -5.13 1.77 -1.55
N GLN A 41 -4.41 0.67 -1.36
CA GLN A 41 -4.08 0.14 -0.05
C GLN A 41 -2.81 0.81 0.47
N ASP A 42 -2.99 1.79 1.37
CA ASP A 42 -1.88 2.56 1.95
C ASP A 42 -1.21 1.88 3.16
N ALA A 43 -1.80 0.81 3.70
CA ALA A 43 -1.30 0.15 4.92
C ALA A 43 -0.49 -1.12 4.62
N LEU A 44 -0.92 -1.92 3.65
CA LEU A 44 -0.34 -3.23 3.32
C LEU A 44 -0.10 -3.34 1.83
N ALA A 45 1.12 -3.72 1.46
CA ALA A 45 1.45 -4.04 0.09
C ALA A 45 0.98 -5.46 -0.28
N LEU A 46 0.52 -5.61 -1.51
CA LEU A 46 0.21 -6.90 -2.10
C LEU A 46 1.53 -7.52 -2.60
N VAL A 47 2.02 -8.55 -1.91
CA VAL A 47 3.24 -9.27 -2.27
C VAL A 47 2.86 -10.58 -2.95
N VAL A 48 2.70 -10.58 -4.28
CA VAL A 48 2.08 -11.71 -5.01
C VAL A 48 2.97 -12.33 -6.08
N THR A 49 3.90 -11.57 -6.66
CA THR A 49 4.67 -12.03 -7.82
C THR A 49 6.16 -12.01 -7.56
N GLU A 50 6.84 -13.11 -7.93
CA GLU A 50 8.29 -13.13 -8.06
C GLU A 50 8.72 -12.01 -9.01
N GLY A 51 9.69 -11.22 -8.58
CA GLY A 51 10.13 -10.03 -9.27
C GLY A 51 11.49 -9.56 -8.76
N LYS A 52 11.87 -8.35 -9.15
CA LYS A 52 13.07 -7.69 -8.66
C LYS A 52 12.72 -6.78 -7.49
N VAL A 53 13.46 -6.92 -6.39
CA VAL A 53 13.38 -6.06 -5.21
C VAL A 53 14.70 -5.37 -4.98
N SER A 54 14.61 -4.17 -4.44
CA SER A 54 15.74 -3.36 -4.01
C SER A 54 15.99 -3.64 -2.53
N VAL A 55 17.19 -4.13 -2.19
CA VAL A 55 17.65 -4.35 -0.81
C VAL A 55 18.89 -3.50 -0.55
N PRO A 56 19.10 -3.00 0.67
CA PRO A 56 20.30 -2.22 0.97
C PRO A 56 21.55 -3.10 0.91
N ASP A 57 22.62 -2.61 0.28
CA ASP A 57 23.92 -3.30 0.32
C ASP A 57 24.56 -3.16 1.70
N MET A 58 24.52 -4.24 2.49
CA MET A 58 25.07 -4.29 3.85
C MET A 58 26.47 -4.94 3.91
N SER A 59 27.20 -4.94 2.79
CA SER A 59 28.57 -5.46 2.72
C SER A 59 29.59 -4.59 3.46
N SER A 60 29.45 -3.26 3.43
CA SER A 60 30.23 -2.29 4.21
C SER A 60 29.42 -1.02 4.51
N ILE A 61 29.96 -0.12 5.32
CA ILE A 61 29.34 1.18 5.57
C ILE A 61 29.73 2.13 4.44
N GLN A 62 28.75 2.66 3.71
CA GLN A 62 29.02 3.60 2.65
C GLN A 62 29.19 5.01 3.19
N THR A 63 30.36 5.60 2.99
CA THR A 63 30.75 6.85 3.65
C THR A 63 30.37 8.11 2.89
N ALA A 64 30.01 8.00 1.60
CA ALA A 64 29.85 9.14 0.69
C ALA A 64 28.79 10.17 1.13
N LYS A 65 27.80 9.75 1.92
CA LYS A 65 26.75 10.64 2.47
C LYS A 65 27.23 11.49 3.66
N ILE A 66 28.37 11.16 4.26
CA ILE A 66 28.90 11.81 5.47
C ILE A 66 30.31 12.39 5.23
N VAL A 67 31.16 11.67 4.50
CA VAL A 67 32.57 12.01 4.27
C VAL A 67 32.78 12.32 2.79
N ASN A 68 33.38 13.48 2.51
CA ASN A 68 33.80 13.85 1.16
C ASN A 68 35.25 13.37 0.92
N GLY A 69 35.41 12.10 0.55
CA GLY A 69 36.71 11.45 0.37
C GLY A 69 36.59 9.99 -0.06
N PRO A 70 37.72 9.31 -0.34
CA PRO A 70 37.70 7.87 -0.63
C PRO A 70 37.24 7.09 0.60
N SER A 71 36.58 5.95 0.38
CA SER A 71 36.29 5.03 1.48
C SER A 71 37.61 4.49 2.07
N SER A 72 37.77 4.67 3.38
CA SER A 72 38.86 4.13 4.18
C SER A 72 38.27 3.58 5.49
N PRO A 73 38.96 2.65 6.18
CA PRO A 73 38.48 2.14 7.47
C PRO A 73 38.17 3.26 8.47
N GLU A 74 38.96 4.33 8.46
CA GLU A 74 38.75 5.49 9.34
C GLU A 74 37.49 6.27 8.99
N ALA A 75 37.22 6.42 7.68
CA ALA A 75 35.99 7.05 7.21
C ALA A 75 34.75 6.20 7.56
N GLU A 76 34.86 4.87 7.49
CA GLU A 76 33.80 3.95 7.90
C GLU A 76 33.53 4.03 9.41
N GLU A 77 34.57 4.01 10.24
CA GLU A 77 34.46 4.17 11.69
C GLU A 77 33.81 5.50 12.09
N TYR A 78 34.22 6.60 11.46
CA TYR A 78 33.61 7.92 11.64
C TYR A 78 32.15 7.93 11.20
N THR A 79 31.84 7.31 10.07
CA THR A 79 30.47 7.20 9.56
C THR A 79 29.61 6.35 10.49
N ALA A 80 30.14 5.26 11.04
CA ALA A 80 29.44 4.38 11.97
C ALA A 80 29.02 5.11 13.26
N ASN A 81 29.92 5.92 13.83
CA ASN A 81 29.61 6.76 14.98
C ASN A 81 28.51 7.78 14.64
N ASN A 82 28.63 8.46 13.50
CA ASN A 82 27.63 9.42 13.03
C ASN A 82 26.26 8.76 12.78
N TYR A 83 26.22 7.56 12.22
CA TYR A 83 24.98 6.81 12.01
C TYR A 83 24.28 6.46 13.32
N GLY A 84 25.03 6.04 14.35
CA GLY A 84 24.46 5.82 15.67
C GLY A 84 23.89 7.11 16.30
N GLN A 85 24.50 8.27 16.03
CA GLN A 85 23.96 9.57 16.46
C GLN A 85 22.73 10.00 15.65
N ILE A 86 22.77 9.86 14.32
CA ILE A 86 21.65 10.15 13.40
C ILE A 86 20.44 9.29 13.75
N SER A 87 20.66 8.09 14.28
CA SER A 87 19.60 7.20 14.72
C SER A 87 18.66 7.85 15.76
N LEU A 88 19.13 8.85 16.52
CA LEU A 88 18.32 9.63 17.45
C LEU A 88 17.26 10.51 16.78
N ALA A 89 17.40 10.80 15.48
CA ALA A 89 16.41 11.54 14.70
C ALA A 89 15.19 10.68 14.33
N PHE A 90 15.29 9.36 14.50
CA PHE A 90 14.22 8.41 14.20
C PHE A 90 13.48 7.96 15.45
N THR A 91 12.20 7.65 15.28
CA THR A 91 11.37 7.08 16.35
C THR A 91 11.83 5.66 16.68
N THR A 92 11.84 5.32 17.97
CA THR A 92 12.07 3.96 18.46
C THR A 92 10.76 3.37 18.97
N GLY A 93 10.39 2.21 18.47
CA GLY A 93 9.23 1.45 18.92
C GLY A 93 9.60 0.43 20.00
N THR A 94 8.60 -0.26 20.54
CA THR A 94 8.81 -1.44 21.37
C THR A 94 8.65 -2.72 20.54
N PRO A 95 9.16 -3.88 20.98
CA PRO A 95 8.97 -5.13 20.26
C PRO A 95 7.49 -5.53 20.05
N ASP A 96 6.57 -5.02 20.88
CA ASP A 96 5.13 -5.22 20.72
C ASP A 96 4.55 -4.42 19.54
N ASP A 97 5.25 -3.38 19.08
CA ASP A 97 4.87 -2.51 17.95
C ASP A 97 5.46 -3.00 16.61
N HIS A 98 5.91 -4.26 16.54
CA HIS A 98 6.48 -4.80 15.32
C HIS A 98 5.45 -4.75 14.18
N PRO A 99 5.80 -4.12 13.04
CA PRO A 99 4.93 -4.11 11.87
C PRO A 99 4.71 -5.53 11.34
N GLU A 100 3.51 -5.76 10.80
CA GLU A 100 3.22 -7.00 10.07
C GLU A 100 4.00 -7.03 8.76
N ILE A 101 4.37 -8.23 8.31
CA ILE A 101 5.09 -8.44 7.04
C ILE A 101 4.27 -7.84 5.89
N GLY A 102 4.90 -7.05 5.05
CA GLY A 102 4.26 -6.33 3.94
C GLY A 102 3.65 -4.98 4.32
N THR A 103 3.75 -4.55 5.58
CA THR A 103 3.33 -3.20 5.99
C THR A 103 4.17 -2.16 5.27
N ILE A 104 3.50 -1.17 4.67
CA ILE A 104 4.17 -0.06 3.99
C ILE A 104 4.87 0.81 5.02
N TRP A 105 6.18 0.96 4.86
CA TRP A 105 7.00 1.76 5.77
C TRP A 105 7.07 3.21 5.30
N THR A 106 6.88 4.13 6.23
CA THR A 106 7.07 5.56 6.02
C THR A 106 8.06 6.11 7.06
N PRO A 107 8.68 7.28 6.83
CA PRO A 107 9.58 7.90 7.81
C PRO A 107 8.92 8.25 9.16
N SER A 108 7.57 8.20 9.24
CA SER A 108 6.84 8.40 10.50
C SER A 108 6.80 7.14 11.36
N ASN A 109 7.02 5.96 10.76
CA ASN A 109 7.09 4.69 11.47
C ASN A 109 8.39 4.58 12.27
N PRO A 110 8.42 3.82 13.38
CA PRO A 110 9.66 3.52 14.07
C PRO A 110 10.69 2.86 13.14
N LEU A 111 11.94 3.31 13.23
CA LEU A 111 13.03 2.73 12.44
C LEU A 111 13.61 1.50 13.14
N MET A 112 13.64 1.50 14.47
CA MET A 112 14.22 0.43 15.30
C MET A 112 13.31 0.15 16.49
N PHE A 113 13.43 -1.04 17.06
CA PHE A 113 12.62 -1.50 18.18
C PHE A 113 13.53 -1.88 19.35
N CYS A 114 13.23 -1.40 20.56
CA CYS A 114 14.04 -1.67 21.74
C CYS A 114 13.19 -2.24 22.87
N GLY A 115 13.54 -3.44 23.33
CA GLY A 115 12.97 -4.07 24.50
C GLY A 115 13.80 -3.80 25.77
N VAL A 116 13.72 -4.73 26.73
CA VAL A 116 14.45 -4.63 28.01
C VAL A 116 15.91 -5.05 27.86
N ASP A 117 16.18 -6.11 27.09
CA ASP A 117 17.49 -6.76 27.01
C ASP A 117 18.15 -6.65 25.63
N TYR A 118 17.41 -6.22 24.62
CA TYR A 118 17.88 -6.15 23.23
C TYR A 118 17.20 -5.02 22.47
N CYS A 119 17.82 -4.62 21.36
CA CYS A 119 17.16 -3.82 20.33
C CYS A 119 17.34 -4.48 18.97
N ASP A 120 16.36 -4.36 18.10
CA ASP A 120 16.39 -4.93 16.77
C ASP A 120 15.93 -3.96 15.68
N TYR A 121 16.34 -4.29 14.45
CA TYR A 121 16.00 -3.60 13.23
C TYR A 121 15.36 -4.59 12.28
N ILE A 122 14.22 -4.21 11.71
CA ILE A 122 13.51 -4.99 10.69
C ILE A 122 13.87 -4.38 9.34
N PHE A 123 14.30 -5.23 8.40
CA PHE A 123 14.70 -4.77 7.07
C PHE A 123 13.49 -4.37 6.25
N HIS A 124 13.71 -3.36 5.42
CA HIS A 124 12.75 -2.91 4.43
C HIS A 124 13.24 -3.23 3.02
N GLU A 125 12.31 -3.61 2.16
CA GLU A 125 12.52 -3.87 0.74
C GLU A 125 11.78 -2.84 -0.08
N GLU A 126 12.38 -2.41 -1.20
CA GLU A 126 11.77 -1.43 -2.07
C GLU A 126 11.38 -2.04 -3.43
N SER A 127 10.26 -1.57 -3.99
CA SER A 127 9.89 -1.91 -5.37
C SER A 127 10.92 -1.34 -6.35
N VAL A 128 11.40 -2.16 -7.27
CA VAL A 128 12.24 -1.67 -8.37
C VAL A 128 11.35 -1.01 -9.42
N ASP A 129 11.67 0.23 -9.77
CA ASP A 129 11.01 0.92 -10.86
C ASP A 129 11.16 0.14 -12.18
N SER A 130 10.03 -0.37 -12.67
CA SER A 130 9.94 -1.01 -14.00
C SER A 130 10.17 -0.03 -15.16
N SER A 131 10.43 1.25 -14.90
CA SER A 131 10.84 2.24 -15.91
C SER A 131 12.32 2.13 -16.32
N VAL A 132 13.11 1.29 -15.63
CA VAL A 132 14.51 1.01 -15.99
C VAL A 132 14.61 -0.18 -16.98
N ASP A 133 13.55 -0.46 -17.74
CA ASP A 133 13.62 -1.41 -18.85
C ASP A 133 13.75 -0.67 -20.19
N ASN A 134 14.97 -0.73 -20.72
CA ASN A 134 15.47 -0.31 -22.03
C ASN A 134 16.04 1.10 -22.14
N GLY A 135 17.37 1.15 -22.27
CA GLY A 135 18.14 2.29 -22.75
C GLY A 135 17.83 2.68 -24.21
N ASN A 136 16.62 3.15 -24.45
CA ASN A 136 16.30 4.03 -25.57
C ASN A 136 15.67 5.28 -24.97
N GLY A 137 16.43 6.37 -24.97
CA GLY A 137 15.93 7.70 -24.65
C GLY A 137 14.86 8.13 -25.65
N GLY A 138 13.62 7.70 -25.43
CA GLY A 138 12.43 8.32 -25.94
C GLY A 138 12.08 9.47 -25.03
N GLU A 139 12.40 10.68 -25.46
CA GLU A 139 11.92 11.95 -24.90
C GLU A 139 10.40 12.09 -25.15
N ASP A 140 9.58 11.24 -24.54
CA ASP A 140 8.15 11.50 -24.43
C ASP A 140 7.91 12.02 -23.01
N GLN A 141 8.13 13.33 -22.85
CA GLN A 141 7.76 14.09 -21.65
C GLN A 141 6.24 14.18 -21.57
N ASP A 142 5.61 13.17 -20.98
CA ASP A 142 4.32 13.37 -20.32
C ASP A 142 4.60 14.09 -18.98
N GLU A 143 4.43 15.41 -18.95
CA GLU A 143 4.61 16.28 -17.77
C GLU A 143 3.66 15.96 -16.59
N ASP A 144 2.80 14.95 -16.70
CA ASP A 144 1.84 14.53 -15.67
C ASP A 144 2.15 13.13 -15.08
N SER A 145 3.25 12.49 -15.50
CA SER A 145 3.71 11.28 -14.82
C SER A 145 4.38 11.68 -13.52
N THR A 146 3.59 11.70 -12.43
CA THR A 146 4.14 11.56 -11.08
C THR A 146 5.19 10.45 -11.10
N PRO A 147 6.40 10.68 -10.56
CA PRO A 147 7.42 9.64 -10.54
C PRO A 147 6.81 8.40 -9.88
N PRO A 148 7.01 7.20 -10.46
CA PRO A 148 6.47 5.97 -9.89
C PRO A 148 6.84 5.92 -8.40
N LYS A 149 5.81 5.77 -7.56
CA LYS A 149 5.95 5.78 -6.11
C LYS A 149 6.72 4.52 -5.71
N THR A 150 7.98 4.68 -5.33
CA THR A 150 8.76 3.58 -4.76
C THR A 150 8.11 3.11 -3.47
N LEU A 151 7.60 1.89 -3.45
CA LEU A 151 6.97 1.30 -2.28
C LEU A 151 8.05 0.65 -1.42
N VAL A 152 8.12 1.07 -0.16
CA VAL A 152 9.01 0.49 0.84
C VAL A 152 8.17 -0.35 1.77
N VAL A 153 8.52 -1.64 1.94
CA VAL A 153 7.74 -2.58 2.73
C VAL A 153 8.57 -3.27 3.79
N THR A 154 7.92 -3.57 4.90
CA THR A 154 8.48 -4.34 6.02
C THR A 154 8.62 -5.81 5.61
N THR A 155 9.80 -6.38 5.85
CA THR A 155 10.08 -7.81 5.62
C THR A 155 10.01 -8.62 6.92
N ASP A 156 10.15 -9.94 6.83
CA ASP A 156 10.28 -10.82 8.00
C ASP A 156 11.74 -10.94 8.50
N ARG A 157 12.66 -10.18 7.90
CA ARG A 157 14.09 -10.20 8.23
C ARG A 157 14.37 -9.20 9.33
N ASN A 158 15.02 -9.66 10.39
CA ASN A 158 15.49 -8.78 11.45
C ASN A 158 16.91 -9.08 11.89
N ILE A 159 17.54 -8.10 12.52
CA ILE A 159 18.87 -8.19 13.10
C ILE A 159 18.82 -7.63 14.52
N VAL A 160 19.49 -8.30 15.45
CA VAL A 160 19.39 -8.01 16.88
C VAL A 160 20.73 -7.55 17.42
N SER A 161 20.69 -6.51 18.25
CA SER A 161 21.80 -6.01 19.04
C SER A 161 21.55 -6.31 20.51
N THR A 162 22.54 -6.89 21.17
CA THR A 162 22.53 -7.18 22.61
C THR A 162 23.82 -6.69 23.23
N ALA A 163 23.78 -6.33 24.51
CA ALA A 163 24.98 -6.02 25.26
C ALA A 163 24.93 -6.64 26.66
N THR A 164 26.08 -7.02 27.19
CA THR A 164 26.22 -7.48 28.58
C THR A 164 27.31 -6.67 29.24
N CYS A 165 26.95 -5.95 30.31
CA CYS A 165 27.85 -5.03 31.00
C CYS A 165 28.14 -5.48 32.43
N HIS A 166 29.36 -5.17 32.88
CA HIS A 166 29.77 -5.20 34.27
C HIS A 166 30.20 -3.80 34.69
N SER A 167 29.77 -3.35 35.87
CA SER A 167 30.09 -2.04 36.41
C SER A 167 30.91 -2.12 37.69
N TRP A 168 31.83 -1.16 37.84
CA TRP A 168 32.64 -1.00 39.04
C TRP A 168 32.65 0.45 39.47
N ARG A 169 32.66 0.65 40.78
CA ARG A 169 32.77 1.98 41.35
C ARG A 169 34.20 2.49 41.23
N VAL A 170 34.36 3.75 40.86
CA VAL A 170 35.68 4.40 40.77
C VAL A 170 36.05 5.00 42.13
N VAL A 171 37.15 4.54 42.72
CA VAL A 171 37.64 4.98 44.04
C VAL A 171 38.70 6.08 43.95
N LYS A 172 39.43 6.16 42.83
CA LYS A 172 40.42 7.21 42.54
C LYS A 172 40.30 7.67 41.10
N GLY A 173 40.47 8.97 40.86
CA GLY A 173 40.31 9.58 39.54
C GLY A 173 38.86 9.89 39.16
N ALA A 174 37.92 9.83 40.12
CA ALA A 174 36.49 10.06 39.92
C ALA A 174 36.12 11.49 39.45
N SER A 175 37.08 12.42 39.39
CA SER A 175 36.88 13.78 38.88
C SER A 175 37.02 13.90 37.36
N GLY A 176 37.40 12.82 36.66
CA GLY A 176 37.60 12.83 35.21
C GLY A 176 38.85 13.59 34.73
N ASN A 177 39.67 14.08 35.66
CA ASN A 177 40.90 14.85 35.37
C ASN A 177 42.17 13.99 35.36
N GLU A 178 42.07 12.71 35.73
CA GLU A 178 43.17 11.75 35.74
C GLU A 178 43.00 10.77 34.56
N THR A 179 44.11 10.41 33.91
CA THR A 179 44.13 9.37 32.85
C THR A 179 44.32 7.97 33.42
N ILE A 180 44.51 7.84 34.73
CA ILE A 180 44.57 6.55 35.42
C ILE A 180 43.55 6.62 36.54
N ILE A 181 42.55 5.76 36.45
CA ILE A 181 41.53 5.60 37.49
C ILE A 181 41.77 4.30 38.23
N THR A 182 41.28 4.23 39.46
CA THR A 182 41.29 3.00 40.25
C THR A 182 39.85 2.56 40.47
N ILE A 183 39.53 1.33 40.07
CA ILE A 183 38.20 0.72 40.23
C ILE A 183 38.21 -0.28 41.37
N ASP A 184 37.11 -0.31 42.12
CA ASP A 184 36.87 -1.28 43.18
C ASP A 184 36.34 -2.60 42.58
N THR A 185 37.20 -3.63 42.58
CA THR A 185 36.82 -4.99 42.12
C THR A 185 36.55 -5.95 43.27
N THR A 186 36.53 -5.46 44.51
CA THR A 186 36.39 -6.31 45.71
C THR A 186 35.02 -7.00 45.79
N ALA A 187 34.00 -6.45 45.14
CA ALA A 187 32.65 -7.03 45.07
C ALA A 187 32.53 -8.23 44.10
N ASP A 188 33.45 -8.38 43.15
CA ASP A 188 33.34 -9.33 42.04
C ASP A 188 34.14 -10.62 42.22
N ASP A 189 34.81 -10.82 43.36
CA ASP A 189 35.56 -12.04 43.73
C ASP A 189 36.68 -12.47 42.74
N ILE A 190 36.95 -11.69 41.69
CA ILE A 190 37.96 -11.96 40.65
C ILE A 190 39.37 -11.59 41.15
N THR A 191 39.49 -10.49 41.89
CA THR A 191 40.74 -10.06 42.55
C THR A 191 40.41 -9.28 43.83
N ASN A 192 40.95 -9.69 44.98
CA ASN A 192 40.87 -8.96 46.25
C ASN A 192 41.67 -7.63 46.26
N ARG A 193 41.76 -6.93 45.13
CA ARG A 193 42.54 -5.71 44.95
C ARG A 193 41.88 -4.76 43.97
N ASP A 194 41.94 -3.49 44.31
CA ASP A 194 41.67 -2.40 43.40
C ASP A 194 42.51 -2.53 42.11
N LYS A 195 41.87 -2.31 40.95
CA LYS A 195 42.51 -2.39 39.64
C LYS A 195 42.67 -0.99 39.06
N ASN A 196 43.86 -0.70 38.52
CA ASN A 196 44.08 0.55 37.79
C ASN A 196 43.69 0.36 36.32
N VAL A 197 42.96 1.35 35.78
CA VAL A 197 42.51 1.39 34.39
C VAL A 197 42.97 2.71 33.77
N THR A 198 43.49 2.65 32.55
CA THR A 198 43.92 3.84 31.80
C THR A 198 42.76 4.38 30.96
N ILE A 199 42.50 5.68 31.08
CA ILE A 199 41.53 6.43 30.29
C ILE A 199 42.31 7.27 29.28
N PRO A 200 41.97 7.22 27.98
CA PRO A 200 42.77 7.85 26.92
C PRO A 200 42.74 9.38 26.97
N VAL A 201 41.76 9.97 27.65
CA VAL A 201 41.53 11.41 27.64
C VAL A 201 41.09 11.92 29.02
N ARG A 202 41.44 13.18 29.30
CA ARG A 202 40.94 13.91 30.47
C ARG A 202 39.71 14.70 30.03
N GLY A 203 38.55 14.16 30.38
CA GLY A 203 37.30 14.71 29.92
C GLY A 203 36.62 15.66 30.90
N GLY A 204 36.95 15.59 32.20
CA GLY A 204 36.29 16.37 33.24
C GLY A 204 35.00 15.73 33.76
N VAL A 205 34.15 16.53 34.40
CA VAL A 205 32.92 16.08 35.06
C VAL A 205 31.69 16.18 34.16
N ASN A 206 30.64 15.43 34.49
CA ASN A 206 29.33 15.43 33.83
C ASN A 206 29.36 14.98 32.36
N GLN A 207 29.98 13.81 32.14
CA GLN A 207 30.09 13.20 30.83
C GLN A 207 30.46 11.73 30.92
N THR A 208 30.16 11.00 29.85
CA THR A 208 30.52 9.59 29.69
C THR A 208 31.49 9.44 28.52
N THR A 209 32.63 8.82 28.78
CA THR A 209 33.64 8.50 27.77
C THR A 209 33.50 7.03 27.39
N TYR A 210 33.14 6.75 26.15
CA TYR A 210 33.15 5.39 25.59
C TYR A 210 34.50 5.15 24.92
N MET A 211 35.03 3.93 25.07
CA MET A 211 36.32 3.56 24.53
C MET A 211 36.32 2.10 24.10
N THR A 212 37.02 1.81 23.02
CA THR A 212 37.14 0.46 22.44
C THR A 212 38.58 0.23 22.03
N ASP A 213 39.05 -1.01 22.15
CA ASP A 213 40.33 -1.44 21.62
C ASP A 213 40.10 -2.28 20.36
N ASN A 214 40.59 -1.83 19.22
CA ASN A 214 40.43 -2.52 17.94
C ASN A 214 41.15 -3.88 17.89
N SER A 215 42.07 -4.15 18.84
CA SER A 215 42.75 -5.43 18.96
C SER A 215 41.98 -6.46 19.79
N GLU A 216 41.00 -6.04 20.59
CA GLU A 216 40.18 -6.94 21.42
C GLU A 216 38.90 -7.35 20.69
N ASN A 217 38.64 -8.66 20.66
CA ASN A 217 37.47 -9.23 20.00
C ASN A 217 36.81 -10.29 20.89
N CYS A 218 35.49 -10.22 21.04
CA CYS A 218 34.67 -11.17 21.79
C CYS A 218 33.89 -12.17 20.89
N GLY A 219 34.06 -12.11 19.57
CA GLY A 219 33.45 -13.01 18.60
C GLY A 219 32.97 -12.30 17.33
N ALA A 220 32.40 -13.06 16.39
CA ALA A 220 31.93 -12.52 15.12
C ALA A 220 30.76 -11.54 15.29
N GLY A 221 30.96 -10.26 14.95
CA GLY A 221 29.99 -9.19 15.19
C GLY A 221 29.93 -8.71 16.64
N CYS A 222 30.95 -9.04 17.44
CA CYS A 222 31.07 -8.63 18.84
C CYS A 222 32.28 -7.71 19.05
N ARG A 223 32.12 -6.68 19.88
CA ARG A 223 33.21 -5.80 20.33
C ARG A 223 33.11 -5.50 21.82
N LEU A 224 34.28 -5.34 22.45
CA LEU A 224 34.37 -4.88 23.83
C LEU A 224 34.34 -3.36 23.84
N VAL A 225 33.34 -2.79 24.50
CA VAL A 225 33.21 -1.36 24.71
C VAL A 225 33.26 -1.09 26.19
N ASN A 226 34.20 -0.24 26.60
CA ASN A 226 34.29 0.25 27.96
C ASN A 226 33.70 1.65 28.05
N ALA A 227 33.08 1.98 29.18
CA ALA A 227 32.55 3.31 29.43
C ALA A 227 33.03 3.84 30.77
N PHE A 228 33.49 5.09 30.80
CA PHE A 228 33.83 5.81 32.01
C PHE A 228 32.85 6.96 32.19
N GLU A 229 31.94 6.77 33.13
CA GLU A 229 30.91 7.73 33.51
C GLU A 229 31.42 8.59 34.66
N VAL A 230 31.44 9.91 34.46
CA VAL A 230 31.80 10.89 35.48
C VAL A 230 30.60 11.79 35.72
N SER A 231 30.02 11.74 36.91
CA SER A 231 28.95 12.63 37.35
C SER A 231 29.29 13.30 38.67
N ASP A 232 28.60 14.40 38.99
CA ASP A 232 28.73 15.09 40.27
C ASP A 232 28.41 14.20 41.49
N ALA A 233 27.59 13.15 41.31
CA ALA A 233 27.17 12.25 42.38
C ALA A 233 28.12 11.06 42.58
N ALA A 234 28.57 10.44 41.49
CA ALA A 234 29.44 9.28 41.50
C ALA A 234 30.11 9.05 40.13
N ALA A 235 31.23 8.33 40.13
CA ALA A 235 31.89 7.87 38.92
C ALA A 235 31.89 6.35 38.85
N TRP A 236 31.59 5.83 37.66
CA TRP A 236 31.44 4.41 37.39
C TRP A 236 32.22 4.03 36.14
N TYR A 237 32.79 2.84 36.17
CA TYR A 237 33.45 2.24 35.02
C TYR A 237 32.67 1.01 34.59
N TYR A 238 32.43 0.87 33.30
CA TYR A 238 31.72 -0.24 32.71
C TYR A 238 32.59 -0.96 31.69
N SER A 239 32.46 -2.27 31.62
CA SER A 239 33.02 -3.09 30.57
C SER A 239 31.91 -3.95 29.99
N CYS A 240 31.67 -3.81 28.68
CA CYS A 240 30.51 -4.34 28.02
C CYS A 240 30.88 -5.10 26.76
N ASN A 241 30.35 -6.32 26.63
CA ASN A 241 30.37 -7.06 25.37
C ASN A 241 29.13 -6.67 24.58
N VAL A 242 29.32 -5.94 23.48
CA VAL A 242 28.25 -5.56 22.55
C VAL A 242 28.28 -6.50 21.36
N THR A 243 27.15 -7.11 21.04
CA THR A 243 27.04 -8.10 19.95
C THR A 243 25.89 -7.76 19.02
N VAL A 244 26.20 -7.69 17.73
CA VAL A 244 25.22 -7.60 16.65
C VAL A 244 25.11 -8.97 15.97
N SER A 245 23.93 -9.57 16.05
CA SER A 245 23.63 -10.90 15.53
C SER A 245 23.72 -10.96 14.02
N ARG A 246 23.71 -12.17 13.45
CA ARG A 246 23.39 -12.33 12.02
C ARG A 246 21.93 -11.98 11.76
N VAL A 247 21.62 -11.74 10.50
CA VAL A 247 20.24 -11.51 10.06
C VAL A 247 19.44 -12.81 10.20
N ALA A 248 18.30 -12.76 10.90
CA ALA A 248 17.35 -13.84 10.91
C ALA A 248 16.48 -13.80 9.65
N ASN A 249 16.05 -14.97 9.17
CA ASN A 249 15.24 -15.14 7.96
C ASN A 249 15.90 -14.64 6.65
N GLY A 250 17.23 -14.47 6.63
CA GLY A 250 17.98 -14.24 5.39
C GLY A 250 18.06 -15.50 4.53
N THR A 251 17.54 -15.45 3.30
CA THR A 251 17.50 -16.58 2.36
C THR A 251 18.63 -16.56 1.31
N ILE A 252 19.13 -15.37 0.98
CA ILE A 252 20.20 -15.15 0.00
C ILE A 252 21.38 -14.41 0.65
N PRO A 253 22.61 -14.51 0.10
CA PRO A 253 23.78 -13.83 0.65
C PRO A 253 23.62 -12.30 0.79
N GLU A 254 22.90 -11.68 -0.14
CA GLU A 254 22.62 -10.25 -0.18
C GLU A 254 21.70 -9.79 0.96
N HIS A 255 21.02 -10.72 1.64
CA HIS A 255 20.21 -10.40 2.83
C HIS A 255 21.02 -10.32 4.12
N GLU A 256 22.28 -10.76 4.11
CA GLU A 256 23.12 -10.80 5.31
C GLU A 256 23.86 -9.48 5.52
N VAL A 257 24.13 -9.15 6.79
CA VAL A 257 25.00 -8.03 7.14
C VAL A 257 26.42 -8.54 7.38
N SER A 258 27.40 -7.93 6.69
CA SER A 258 28.78 -8.38 6.78
C SER A 258 29.30 -8.36 8.22
N GLU A 259 30.22 -9.28 8.55
CA GLU A 259 30.83 -9.31 9.87
C GLU A 259 31.60 -8.01 10.20
N SER A 260 32.17 -7.37 9.17
CA SER A 260 32.84 -6.07 9.32
C SER A 260 31.86 -5.01 9.81
N LEU A 261 30.71 -4.85 9.12
CA LEU A 261 29.68 -3.88 9.48
C LEU A 261 29.10 -4.19 10.86
N ARG A 262 28.76 -5.45 11.16
CA ARG A 262 28.25 -5.85 12.48
C ARG A 262 29.24 -5.54 13.60
N SER A 263 30.52 -5.83 13.39
CA SER A 263 31.57 -5.54 14.37
C SER A 263 31.79 -4.04 14.54
N MET A 264 31.74 -3.28 13.46
CA MET A 264 31.87 -1.82 13.50
C MET A 264 30.68 -1.16 14.21
N ALA A 265 29.46 -1.64 13.95
CA ALA A 265 28.26 -1.22 14.66
C ALA A 265 28.32 -1.54 16.16
N ALA A 266 28.86 -2.71 16.54
CA ALA A 266 29.01 -3.07 17.96
C ALA A 266 29.94 -2.10 18.73
N ALA A 267 30.98 -1.57 18.09
CA ALA A 267 31.90 -0.61 18.69
C ALA A 267 31.52 0.87 18.43
N SER A 268 30.52 1.16 17.61
CA SER A 268 30.34 2.46 16.96
C SER A 268 30.20 3.64 17.93
N ILE A 269 29.68 3.41 19.14
CA ILE A 269 29.57 4.43 20.19
C ILE A 269 30.93 4.95 20.67
N ALA A 270 31.99 4.14 20.54
CA ALA A 270 33.35 4.47 20.97
C ALA A 270 34.30 4.79 19.80
N LEU A 271 33.87 4.53 18.55
CA LEU A 271 34.66 4.81 17.35
C LEU A 271 34.84 6.32 17.14
N GLN A 272 35.87 6.68 16.38
CA GLN A 272 36.26 8.07 16.15
C GLN A 272 35.08 8.95 15.71
N GLY A 273 34.74 9.96 16.52
CA GLY A 273 33.75 10.99 16.17
C GLY A 273 34.40 12.31 15.77
N SER A 274 33.63 13.39 15.83
CA SER A 274 34.15 14.75 15.62
C SER A 274 35.11 15.12 16.77
N ALA A 275 36.41 15.27 16.45
CA ALA A 275 37.50 15.74 17.32
C ALA A 275 38.23 14.70 18.21
N VAL A 276 38.47 13.49 17.72
CA VAL A 276 39.34 12.51 18.41
C VAL A 276 40.79 12.64 17.94
N LEU A 277 41.72 12.93 18.86
CA LEU A 277 43.16 12.79 18.66
C LEU A 277 43.56 11.47 19.34
N SER A 278 43.88 10.42 18.58
CA SER A 278 44.56 9.25 19.15
C SER A 278 45.91 9.71 19.69
N LEU A 279 46.01 9.85 21.01
CA LEU A 279 47.25 10.15 21.71
C LEU A 279 47.80 8.83 22.27
N ASP A 280 49.01 8.49 21.84
CA ASP A 280 49.90 7.44 22.33
C ASP A 280 49.59 5.95 22.04
N ASN A 281 48.38 5.55 21.61
CA ASN A 281 48.13 4.16 21.20
C ASN A 281 47.13 4.05 20.04
N ASP A 282 47.62 3.69 18.84
CA ASP A 282 46.84 3.69 17.60
C ASP A 282 45.61 2.75 17.61
N ASN A 283 45.57 1.78 18.53
CA ASN A 283 44.50 0.77 18.59
C ASN A 283 43.31 1.18 19.48
N ILE A 284 43.46 2.18 20.36
CA ILE A 284 42.39 2.59 21.27
C ILE A 284 41.66 3.78 20.65
N GLN A 285 40.36 3.62 20.47
CA GLN A 285 39.47 4.70 20.06
C GLN A 285 38.57 5.08 21.22
N TYR A 286 38.15 6.34 21.23
CA TYR A 286 37.23 6.84 22.24
C TYR A 286 36.35 7.96 21.69
N GLN A 287 35.20 8.14 22.34
CA GLN A 287 34.31 9.25 22.10
C GLN A 287 33.69 9.72 23.43
N ILE A 288 33.59 11.03 23.60
CA ILE A 288 33.00 11.66 24.79
C ILE A 288 31.60 12.16 24.48
N TYR A 289 30.66 11.90 25.38
CA TYR A 289 29.29 12.40 25.32
C TYR A 289 28.95 13.16 26.60
N PRO A 290 28.44 14.41 26.51
CA PRO A 290 28.04 15.18 27.68
C PRO A 290 26.83 14.55 28.38
N SER A 291 26.72 14.73 29.70
CA SER A 291 25.65 14.13 30.51
C SER A 291 24.23 14.53 30.11
N GLU A 292 24.11 15.65 29.39
CA GLU A 292 22.87 16.20 28.85
C GLU A 292 22.42 15.49 27.56
N SER A 293 23.28 14.66 26.95
CA SER A 293 22.94 13.87 25.77
C SER A 293 22.38 12.49 26.15
N ILE A 294 21.57 11.90 25.28
CA ILE A 294 20.97 10.56 25.49
C ILE A 294 22.03 9.49 25.78
N PHE A 295 23.15 9.54 25.06
CA PHE A 295 24.24 8.57 25.21
C PHE A 295 25.24 8.95 26.31
N GLY A 296 25.24 10.20 26.79
CA GLY A 296 26.11 10.63 27.90
C GLY A 296 25.44 10.56 29.26
N LEU A 297 24.11 10.35 29.32
CA LEU A 297 23.32 10.32 30.54
C LEU A 297 23.90 9.33 31.58
N PRO A 298 24.09 9.73 32.84
CA PRO A 298 24.60 8.85 33.88
C PRO A 298 23.68 7.64 34.15
N ASN A 299 24.24 6.43 34.13
CA ASN A 299 23.56 5.18 34.45
C ASN A 299 23.80 4.71 35.90
N LEU A 300 24.66 5.41 36.66
CA LEU A 300 24.84 5.25 38.12
C LEU A 300 25.17 3.83 38.57
N GLY A 301 25.94 3.09 37.77
CA GLY A 301 26.37 1.72 38.03
C GLY A 301 25.38 0.64 37.57
N GLN A 302 24.29 1.00 36.88
CA GLN A 302 23.32 0.01 36.42
C GLN A 302 23.77 -0.68 35.12
N ASN A 303 24.04 -1.99 35.22
CA ASN A 303 24.52 -2.81 34.10
C ASN A 303 23.52 -2.89 32.94
N SER A 304 22.25 -3.16 33.24
CA SER A 304 21.20 -3.32 32.22
C SER A 304 20.96 -2.03 31.45
N SER A 305 20.98 -0.89 32.13
CA SER A 305 20.75 0.43 31.52
C SER A 305 21.90 0.82 30.59
N MET A 306 23.16 0.63 31.02
CA MET A 306 24.33 0.86 30.16
C MET A 306 24.35 -0.12 28.97
N ALA A 307 23.99 -1.39 29.19
CA ALA A 307 23.89 -2.37 28.12
C ALA A 307 22.85 -1.95 27.07
N MET A 308 21.67 -1.49 27.48
CA MET A 308 20.64 -1.01 26.58
C MET A 308 21.11 0.21 25.77
N VAL A 309 21.82 1.16 26.40
CA VAL A 309 22.39 2.32 25.72
C VAL A 309 23.33 1.89 24.58
N MET A 310 24.24 0.95 24.86
CA MET A 310 25.17 0.43 23.85
C MET A 310 24.46 -0.39 22.77
N ALA A 311 23.51 -1.25 23.15
CA ALA A 311 22.75 -2.06 22.21
C ALA A 311 21.92 -1.19 21.26
N ARG A 312 21.26 -0.15 21.79
CA ARG A 312 20.50 0.85 21.03
C ARG A 312 21.40 1.61 20.05
N PHE A 313 22.57 2.06 20.50
CA PHE A 313 23.50 2.78 19.62
C PHE A 313 23.94 1.88 18.46
N ALA A 314 24.32 0.64 18.75
CA ALA A 314 24.77 -0.32 17.75
C ALA A 314 23.68 -0.67 16.74
N ILE A 315 22.43 -0.94 17.17
CA ILE A 315 21.35 -1.20 16.22
C ILE A 315 20.99 0.05 15.42
N GLY A 316 21.07 1.24 16.03
CA GLY A 316 20.87 2.51 15.36
C GLY A 316 21.86 2.73 14.23
N THR A 317 23.13 2.36 14.44
CA THR A 317 24.14 2.36 13.36
C THR A 317 23.75 1.43 12.22
N VAL A 318 23.29 0.20 12.51
CA VAL A 318 22.86 -0.75 11.46
C VAL A 318 21.64 -0.24 10.71
N ALA A 319 20.64 0.28 11.42
CA ALA A 319 19.40 0.76 10.84
C ALA A 319 19.61 1.97 9.91
N VAL A 320 20.44 2.93 10.35
CA VAL A 320 20.80 4.08 9.52
C VAL A 320 21.71 3.67 8.37
N ALA A 321 22.62 2.70 8.55
CA ALA A 321 23.39 2.14 7.44
C ALA A 321 22.50 1.50 6.37
N ALA A 322 21.49 0.72 6.78
CA ALA A 322 20.53 0.14 5.85
C ALA A 322 19.73 1.21 5.08
N HIS A 323 19.42 2.34 5.70
CA HIS A 323 18.74 3.45 5.02
C HIS A 323 19.68 4.29 4.15
N ALA A 324 20.97 4.36 4.50
CA ALA A 324 21.94 5.24 3.86
C ALA A 324 22.76 4.54 2.77
N ASN A 325 22.97 3.24 2.84
CA ASN A 325 23.69 2.50 1.81
C ASN A 325 22.88 2.45 0.50
N ASP A 326 23.59 2.48 -0.62
CA ASP A 326 22.99 2.32 -1.93
C ASP A 326 22.34 0.93 -2.06
N PRO A 327 21.15 0.85 -2.66
CA PRO A 327 20.47 -0.42 -2.83
C PRO A 327 21.08 -1.26 -3.95
N ILE A 328 20.94 -2.57 -3.81
CA ILE A 328 21.22 -3.59 -4.83
C ILE A 328 19.92 -4.29 -5.22
N VAL A 329 19.83 -4.65 -6.50
CA VAL A 329 18.64 -5.31 -7.05
C VAL A 329 18.83 -6.81 -6.99
N VAL A 330 17.94 -7.48 -6.26
CA VAL A 330 17.93 -8.94 -6.09
C VAL A 330 16.60 -9.54 -6.55
N ASN A 331 16.59 -10.84 -6.79
CA ASN A 331 15.35 -11.56 -7.08
C ASN A 331 14.61 -11.81 -5.76
N GLY A 332 13.35 -11.40 -5.68
CA GLY A 332 12.51 -11.53 -4.50
C GLY A 332 11.04 -11.39 -4.85
N PHE A 333 10.22 -10.98 -3.89
CA PHE A 333 8.80 -10.71 -4.15
C PHE A 333 8.57 -9.21 -4.16
N ALA A 334 8.39 -8.64 -5.36
CA ALA A 334 8.24 -7.20 -5.51
C ALA A 334 6.94 -6.73 -4.85
N PRO A 335 6.98 -5.71 -3.97
CA PRO A 335 5.77 -5.15 -3.40
C PRO A 335 4.99 -4.39 -4.48
N VAL A 336 3.67 -4.63 -4.50
CA VAL A 336 2.74 -3.94 -5.41
C VAL A 336 1.64 -3.29 -4.59
N GLU A 337 1.24 -2.08 -4.97
CA GLU A 337 0.11 -1.39 -4.34
C GLU A 337 -1.18 -2.17 -4.63
N GLY A 338 -1.85 -2.62 -3.58
CA GLY A 338 -3.17 -3.24 -3.71
C GLY A 338 -4.23 -2.16 -3.91
N SER A 339 -5.40 -2.54 -4.42
CA SER A 339 -6.60 -1.70 -4.35
C SER A 339 -7.70 -2.43 -3.60
N HIS A 340 -8.50 -1.67 -2.86
CA HIS A 340 -9.65 -2.19 -2.13
C HIS A 340 -10.89 -1.35 -2.43
N VAL A 341 -12.05 -1.99 -2.32
CA VAL A 341 -13.33 -1.33 -2.49
C VAL A 341 -13.77 -0.78 -1.14
N VAL A 342 -13.82 0.53 -1.02
CA VAL A 342 -14.37 1.23 0.13
C VAL A 342 -15.84 1.53 -0.17
N ILE A 343 -16.72 1.15 0.74
CA ILE A 343 -18.15 1.43 0.66
C ILE A 343 -18.49 2.34 1.85
N ASP A 344 -18.55 3.65 1.59
CA ASP A 344 -18.80 4.65 2.63
C ASP A 344 -20.18 4.47 3.29
N HIS A 345 -21.18 4.05 2.51
CA HIS A 345 -22.57 3.99 2.95
C HIS A 345 -23.26 2.68 2.54
N TRP A 346 -23.04 1.64 3.34
CA TRP A 346 -23.67 0.34 3.17
C TRP A 346 -25.21 0.41 3.13
N ASP A 347 -25.81 1.33 3.90
CA ASP A 347 -27.26 1.48 3.96
C ASP A 347 -27.86 1.89 2.61
N TYR A 348 -27.23 2.82 1.89
CA TYR A 348 -27.69 3.25 0.57
C TYR A 348 -27.45 2.16 -0.47
N ALA A 349 -26.30 1.49 -0.43
CA ALA A 349 -26.00 0.40 -1.34
C ALA A 349 -27.04 -0.74 -1.21
N ILE A 350 -27.36 -1.14 0.02
CA ILE A 350 -28.36 -2.17 0.31
C ILE A 350 -29.77 -1.71 -0.10
N LEU A 351 -30.14 -0.46 0.16
CA LEU A 351 -31.44 0.09 -0.23
C LEU A 351 -31.61 0.07 -1.76
N ILE A 352 -30.60 0.53 -2.51
CA ILE A 352 -30.63 0.55 -3.96
C ILE A 352 -30.73 -0.88 -4.50
N LEU A 353 -29.89 -1.80 -4.04
CA LEU A 353 -29.92 -3.21 -4.46
C LEU A 353 -31.28 -3.86 -4.20
N ASN A 354 -31.84 -3.70 -3.00
CA ASN A 354 -33.15 -4.24 -2.67
C ASN A 354 -34.27 -3.60 -3.50
N SER A 355 -34.20 -2.30 -3.75
CA SER A 355 -35.20 -1.60 -4.57
C SER A 355 -35.24 -2.12 -6.01
N VAL A 356 -34.08 -2.41 -6.59
CA VAL A 356 -33.97 -2.95 -7.95
C VAL A 356 -34.52 -4.37 -8.01
N VAL A 357 -34.13 -5.24 -7.07
CA VAL A 357 -34.62 -6.63 -7.00
C VAL A 357 -36.14 -6.65 -6.80
N PHE A 358 -36.66 -5.83 -5.89
CA PHE A 358 -38.10 -5.73 -5.64
C PHE A 358 -38.86 -5.24 -6.88
N ALA A 359 -38.37 -4.20 -7.56
CA ALA A 359 -38.99 -3.68 -8.77
C ALA A 359 -39.00 -4.73 -9.91
N GLN A 360 -37.88 -5.44 -10.11
CA GLN A 360 -37.79 -6.53 -11.09
C GLN A 360 -38.77 -7.67 -10.77
N PHE A 361 -38.89 -8.04 -9.49
CA PHE A 361 -39.85 -9.04 -9.05
C PHE A 361 -41.30 -8.63 -9.35
N VAL A 362 -41.69 -7.39 -9.03
CA VAL A 362 -43.04 -6.87 -9.31
C VAL A 362 -43.34 -6.86 -10.81
N LEU A 363 -42.37 -6.45 -11.64
CA LEU A 363 -42.51 -6.49 -13.11
C LEU A 363 -42.62 -7.92 -13.64
N GLY A 364 -41.85 -8.86 -13.11
CA GLY A 364 -41.94 -10.28 -13.43
C GLY A 364 -43.32 -10.87 -13.11
N VAL A 365 -43.88 -10.54 -11.94
CA VAL A 365 -45.24 -10.95 -11.57
C VAL A 365 -46.28 -10.31 -12.48
N ALA A 366 -46.17 -9.01 -12.76
CA ALA A 366 -47.09 -8.31 -13.63
C ALA A 366 -47.10 -8.89 -15.06
N THR A 367 -45.92 -9.18 -15.62
CA THR A 367 -45.80 -9.80 -16.95
C THR A 367 -46.37 -11.21 -16.96
N ALA A 368 -46.13 -12.02 -15.92
CA ALA A 368 -46.72 -13.35 -15.79
C ALA A 368 -48.26 -13.30 -15.72
N VAL A 369 -48.82 -12.36 -14.96
CA VAL A 369 -50.28 -12.16 -14.86
C VAL A 369 -50.85 -11.72 -16.20
N VAL A 370 -50.23 -10.75 -16.88
CA VAL A 370 -50.67 -10.30 -18.21
C VAL A 370 -50.58 -11.45 -19.23
N ALA A 371 -49.48 -12.20 -19.23
CA ALA A 371 -49.31 -13.36 -20.12
C ALA A 371 -50.39 -14.42 -19.88
N SER A 372 -50.75 -14.70 -18.61
CA SER A 372 -51.83 -15.64 -18.27
C SER A 372 -53.23 -15.15 -18.68
N ARG A 373 -53.42 -13.83 -18.83
CA ARG A 373 -54.67 -13.20 -19.27
C ARG A 373 -54.78 -13.14 -20.79
N VAL A 374 -53.67 -13.29 -21.51
CA VAL A 374 -53.69 -13.42 -22.97
C VAL A 374 -54.22 -14.80 -23.30
N VAL A 375 -55.50 -14.87 -23.64
CA VAL A 375 -56.12 -16.04 -24.23
C VAL A 375 -55.43 -16.28 -25.57
N ILE A 376 -54.52 -17.26 -25.61
CA ILE A 376 -54.05 -17.81 -26.87
C ILE A 376 -55.25 -18.56 -27.45
N PRO A 377 -55.81 -18.14 -28.60
CA PRO A 377 -56.90 -18.89 -29.22
C PRO A 377 -56.40 -20.32 -29.47
N GLU A 378 -57.18 -21.34 -29.09
CA GLU A 378 -56.79 -22.76 -29.09
C GLU A 378 -56.49 -23.38 -30.48
N GLY A 379 -56.17 -22.59 -31.50
CA GLY A 379 -55.85 -23.07 -32.85
C GLY A 379 -54.49 -22.63 -33.40
N GLY A 380 -53.61 -22.02 -32.61
CA GLY A 380 -52.31 -21.55 -33.11
C GLY A 380 -52.45 -20.62 -34.33
N PRO A 381 -51.56 -20.68 -35.35
CA PRO A 381 -51.61 -19.83 -36.55
C PRO A 381 -52.96 -19.88 -37.29
N ILE A 382 -53.70 -20.99 -37.15
CA ILE A 382 -54.97 -21.24 -37.82
C ILE A 382 -56.10 -20.42 -37.19
N ALA A 383 -56.09 -20.21 -35.88
CA ALA A 383 -57.09 -19.36 -35.22
C ALA A 383 -56.82 -17.86 -35.48
N MET A 384 -55.55 -17.44 -35.57
CA MET A 384 -55.22 -16.09 -36.04
C MET A 384 -55.64 -15.88 -37.50
N ALA A 385 -55.45 -16.88 -38.36
CA ALA A 385 -55.92 -16.85 -39.74
C ALA A 385 -57.47 -16.81 -39.82
N GLN A 386 -58.19 -17.45 -38.91
CA GLN A 386 -59.66 -17.40 -38.86
C GLN A 386 -60.20 -16.03 -38.40
N VAL A 387 -59.51 -15.34 -37.49
CA VAL A 387 -59.87 -13.96 -37.11
C VAL A 387 -59.62 -12.99 -38.27
N LEU A 388 -58.51 -13.15 -38.99
CA LEU A 388 -58.23 -12.39 -40.21
C LEU A 388 -59.20 -12.74 -41.35
N ARG A 389 -59.64 -14.00 -41.43
CA ARG A 389 -60.65 -14.47 -42.40
C ARG A 389 -62.03 -13.92 -42.11
N ALA A 390 -62.45 -13.82 -40.85
CA ALA A 390 -63.72 -13.16 -40.51
C ALA A 390 -63.72 -11.66 -40.86
N ILE A 391 -62.55 -11.02 -40.82
CA ILE A 391 -62.37 -9.64 -41.30
C ILE A 391 -62.38 -9.60 -42.83
N ALA A 392 -61.75 -10.57 -43.51
CA ALA A 392 -61.75 -10.69 -44.97
C ALA A 392 -63.13 -11.03 -45.55
N ASP A 393 -63.89 -11.92 -44.91
CA ASP A 393 -65.25 -12.31 -45.32
C ASP A 393 -66.23 -11.15 -45.11
N ARG A 394 -66.03 -10.30 -44.09
CA ARG A 394 -66.77 -9.03 -43.94
C ARG A 394 -66.46 -8.02 -45.04
N VAL A 395 -65.29 -8.12 -45.69
CA VAL A 395 -64.91 -7.32 -46.86
C VAL A 395 -65.46 -7.93 -48.16
N GLN A 396 -65.73 -9.23 -48.20
CA GLN A 396 -66.24 -9.96 -49.36
C GLN A 396 -67.77 -10.00 -49.47
N GLY A 397 -68.51 -9.67 -48.40
CA GLY A 397 -69.97 -9.64 -48.37
C GLY A 397 -70.65 -8.56 -49.23
N CYS A 398 -69.94 -7.93 -50.16
CA CYS A 398 -70.47 -6.92 -51.08
C CYS A 398 -70.48 -7.35 -52.55
N ASP A 399 -70.20 -8.63 -52.85
CA ASP A 399 -70.12 -9.15 -54.22
C ASP A 399 -71.12 -10.29 -54.50
N GLY A 400 -72.28 -10.27 -53.84
CA GLY A 400 -73.34 -11.25 -54.05
C GLY A 400 -74.73 -10.60 -54.01
N ASP A 401 -75.41 -10.63 -55.16
CA ASP A 401 -76.85 -10.39 -55.29
C ASP A 401 -77.62 -11.34 -54.36
N ASP A 402 -77.94 -10.91 -53.16
CA ASP A 402 -79.15 -11.33 -52.44
C ASP A 402 -79.45 -10.35 -51.30
N ALA A 403 -80.56 -9.62 -51.47
CA ALA A 403 -81.07 -8.67 -50.50
C ALA A 403 -81.69 -9.39 -49.30
N MET A 404 -81.22 -9.12 -48.08
CA MET A 404 -82.11 -8.91 -46.93
C MET A 404 -81.41 -8.26 -45.72
N SER A 405 -81.96 -7.11 -45.32
CA SER A 405 -81.90 -6.40 -44.04
C SER A 405 -80.79 -6.74 -43.03
N SER A 406 -79.84 -5.83 -42.87
CA SER A 406 -79.37 -5.40 -41.54
C SER A 406 -78.74 -4.01 -41.65
N GLY A 407 -79.29 -3.04 -40.91
CA GLY A 407 -78.86 -1.65 -40.92
C GLY A 407 -77.49 -1.47 -40.25
N GLY A 408 -76.42 -1.65 -41.02
CA GLY A 408 -75.08 -1.23 -40.65
C GLY A 408 -74.40 -0.55 -41.83
N GLU A 409 -74.04 0.72 -41.69
CA GLU A 409 -73.16 1.43 -42.60
C GLU A 409 -71.77 0.76 -42.58
N GLY A 410 -71.56 -0.21 -43.46
CA GLY A 410 -70.26 -0.85 -43.70
C GLY A 410 -69.70 -0.38 -45.02
N GLY A 411 -68.52 0.27 -45.00
CA GLY A 411 -67.77 0.57 -46.21
C GLY A 411 -66.85 -0.58 -46.62
N VAL A 412 -66.72 -0.83 -47.92
CA VAL A 412 -65.76 -1.78 -48.49
C VAL A 412 -64.39 -1.13 -48.54
N TRP A 413 -63.39 -1.80 -47.96
CA TRP A 413 -62.01 -1.35 -47.98
C TRP A 413 -61.30 -1.92 -49.21
N ILE A 414 -60.84 -1.04 -50.10
CA ILE A 414 -60.13 -1.43 -51.32
C ILE A 414 -58.67 -1.00 -51.19
N TYR A 415 -57.75 -1.92 -51.50
CA TYR A 415 -56.33 -1.59 -51.62
C TYR A 415 -56.09 -0.92 -52.98
N LYS A 416 -55.64 0.33 -52.97
CA LYS A 416 -55.13 0.99 -54.16
C LYS A 416 -53.61 1.04 -54.10
N ALA A 417 -52.99 0.65 -55.21
CA ALA A 417 -51.57 0.86 -55.43
C ALA A 417 -51.41 2.15 -56.24
N VAL A 418 -50.82 3.18 -55.64
CA VAL A 418 -50.40 4.39 -56.36
C VAL A 418 -48.91 4.30 -56.59
N LYS A 419 -48.49 4.51 -57.85
CA LYS A 419 -47.09 4.46 -58.22
C LYS A 419 -46.38 5.70 -57.69
N THR A 420 -45.43 5.50 -56.77
CA THR A 420 -44.62 6.59 -56.22
C THR A 420 -43.58 7.02 -57.27
N ALA A 421 -43.04 8.23 -57.18
CA ALA A 421 -42.16 8.82 -58.21
C ALA A 421 -40.86 8.02 -58.45
N GLU A 422 -40.48 7.12 -57.55
CA GLU A 422 -39.37 6.19 -57.73
C GLU A 422 -39.79 4.93 -58.49
N LYS A 423 -39.01 4.57 -59.51
CA LYS A 423 -39.27 3.43 -60.39
C LYS A 423 -39.31 2.11 -59.61
N GLY A 424 -40.51 1.54 -59.49
CA GLY A 424 -40.72 0.15 -59.04
C GLY A 424 -41.33 0.01 -57.65
N THR A 425 -41.54 1.11 -56.93
CA THR A 425 -42.14 1.11 -55.60
C THR A 425 -43.59 1.59 -55.68
N TYR A 426 -44.51 0.82 -55.10
CA TYR A 426 -45.93 1.17 -55.03
C TYR A 426 -46.30 1.42 -53.57
N ASP A 427 -46.85 2.59 -53.29
CA ASP A 427 -47.49 2.83 -52.00
C ASP A 427 -48.89 2.23 -52.01
N LEU A 428 -49.06 1.23 -51.14
CA LEU A 428 -50.34 0.57 -50.88
C LEU A 428 -51.00 1.27 -49.70
N TYR A 429 -52.16 1.87 -49.94
CA TYR A 429 -53.02 2.35 -48.87
C TYR A 429 -54.46 1.90 -49.08
N MET A 430 -55.17 1.77 -47.97
CA MET A 430 -56.57 1.34 -47.95
C MET A 430 -57.48 2.56 -47.96
N GLU A 431 -58.48 2.53 -48.82
CA GLU A 431 -59.54 3.55 -48.91
C GLU A 431 -60.90 2.86 -48.66
N GLU A 432 -61.75 3.47 -47.83
CA GLU A 432 -63.09 2.97 -47.51
C GLU A 432 -64.12 3.55 -48.49
N ARG A 433 -64.84 2.70 -49.22
CA ARG A 433 -65.97 3.09 -50.07
C ARG A 433 -67.30 2.74 -49.41
N PRO A 434 -68.24 3.68 -49.24
CA PRO A 434 -69.56 3.37 -48.70
C PRO A 434 -70.40 2.56 -49.71
N CYS A 435 -71.09 1.53 -49.23
CA CYS A 435 -72.00 0.72 -50.03
C CYS A 435 -73.35 1.43 -50.23
N GLY A 436 -73.54 2.05 -51.40
CA GLY A 436 -74.82 2.62 -51.83
C GLY A 436 -75.00 2.49 -53.35
N PRO A 437 -76.25 2.45 -53.85
CA PRO A 437 -76.53 2.24 -55.27
C PRO A 437 -76.11 3.49 -56.08
N ASN A 438 -75.05 3.36 -56.87
CA ASN A 438 -74.61 4.41 -57.77
C ASN A 438 -75.53 4.45 -59.00
N ASN A 439 -76.48 5.38 -58.98
CA ASN A 439 -77.12 5.89 -60.19
C ASN A 439 -76.23 7.00 -60.81
N THR A 440 -76.24 7.03 -62.14
CA THR A 440 -75.83 8.13 -63.06
C THR A 440 -74.35 8.28 -63.47
N HIS A 441 -74.06 7.77 -64.67
CA HIS A 441 -73.71 8.49 -65.92
C HIS A 441 -72.96 9.84 -65.90
N SER A 442 -72.02 9.93 -66.86
CA SER A 442 -71.46 11.13 -67.55
C SER A 442 -70.52 12.03 -66.72
N MET A 443 -69.45 12.67 -67.23
CA MET A 443 -69.06 13.09 -68.58
C MET A 443 -67.55 13.44 -68.60
N GLU A 444 -67.00 13.60 -69.80
CA GLU A 444 -65.60 13.85 -70.19
C GLU A 444 -64.94 15.19 -69.75
N LEU A 445 -63.62 15.26 -70.04
CA LEU A 445 -62.73 16.43 -70.31
C LEU A 445 -62.34 17.26 -69.06
N SER A 446 -61.08 17.63 -68.82
CA SER A 446 -59.88 17.84 -69.65
C SER A 446 -58.60 17.61 -68.84
#